data_AF-J8CQ31-F1
#
_entry.id   AF-J8CQ31-F1
#
_cell.length_a   1.000
_cell.length_b   1.000
_cell.length_c   1.000
_cell.angle_alpha   90.00
_cell.angle_beta   90.00
_cell.angle_gamma   90.00
#
_symmetry.space_group_name_H-M   'P 1'
#
loop_
_entity.id
_entity.type
_entity.pdbx_description
1 polymer ?
#
loop_
_entity_poly.entity_id
_entity_poly.type
_entity_poly.pdbx_seq_one_letter_code
_entity_poly.pdbx_strand_id
1 'polypeptide(L)'
;MGRILLKLFFKSILFFFLCGIVVYSIFQIIFVWSVSTGLGRDDIVGFSYNKYVIGRPPVSYNLYKKDSGETILDNVIGYKKGKTKSYVRNEIEFAVINEIEGSYELYKIENASEKDIERLKEMKKLE
;
A
#
# COMPACT_ATOMS: atom_id res chain seq x y z
N MET A 1 -54.63 -24.04 6.73
CA MET A 1 -53.23 -24.03 7.21
C MET A 1 -52.20 -23.96 6.09
N GLY A 2 -52.30 -24.77 5.02
CA GLY A 2 -51.27 -24.84 3.95
C GLY A 2 -50.96 -23.54 3.19
N ARG A 3 -51.96 -22.74 2.81
CA ARG A 3 -51.74 -21.45 2.09
C ARG A 3 -50.98 -20.39 2.90
N ILE A 4 -51.17 -20.38 4.23
CA ILE A 4 -50.51 -19.42 5.12
C ILE A 4 -49.04 -19.83 5.31
N LEU A 5 -48.79 -21.13 5.53
CA LEU A 5 -47.44 -21.69 5.61
C LEU A 5 -46.65 -21.44 4.32
N LEU A 6 -47.28 -21.61 3.16
CA LEU A 6 -46.66 -21.36 1.86
C LEU A 6 -46.29 -19.88 1.66
N LYS A 7 -47.16 -18.94 2.06
CA LYS A 7 -46.85 -17.50 2.00
C LYS A 7 -45.70 -17.12 2.94
N LEU A 8 -45.65 -17.70 4.14
CA LEU A 8 -44.55 -17.49 5.08
C LEU A 8 -43.23 -18.06 4.53
N PHE A 9 -43.27 -19.21 3.87
CA PHE A 9 -42.11 -19.81 3.21
C PHE A 9 -41.55 -18.92 2.09
N PHE A 10 -42.40 -18.41 1.20
CA PHE A 10 -41.95 -17.48 0.14
C PHE A 10 -41.43 -16.15 0.71
N LYS A 11 -42.04 -15.61 1.76
CA LYS A 11 -41.53 -14.41 2.45
C LYS A 11 -40.17 -14.67 3.08
N SER A 12 -39.97 -15.84 3.67
CA SER A 12 -38.69 -16.26 4.25
C SER A 12 -37.61 -16.35 3.17
N ILE A 13 -37.90 -17.01 2.04
CA ILE A 13 -36.98 -17.09 0.89
C ILE A 13 -36.62 -15.69 0.39
N LEU A 14 -37.62 -14.82 0.22
CA LEU A 14 -37.40 -13.44 -0.24
C LEU A 14 -36.51 -12.66 0.75
N PHE A 15 -36.75 -12.84 2.05
CA PHE A 15 -35.93 -12.23 3.10
C PHE A 15 -34.47 -12.69 3.03
N PHE A 16 -34.22 -14.00 2.91
CA PHE A 16 -32.86 -14.52 2.75
C PHE A 16 -32.18 -14.02 1.48
N PHE A 17 -32.92 -13.91 0.37
CA PHE A 17 -32.40 -13.33 -0.87
C PHE A 17 -31.97 -11.86 -0.68
N LEU A 18 -32.81 -11.05 -0.03
CA LEU A 18 -32.49 -9.64 0.25
C LEU A 18 -31.28 -9.52 1.18
N CYS A 19 -31.21 -10.33 2.25
CA CYS A 19 -30.03 -10.39 3.11
C CYS A 19 -28.78 -10.79 2.33
N GLY A 20 -28.89 -11.77 1.44
CA GLY A 20 -27.78 -12.21 0.57
C GLY A 20 -27.25 -11.08 -0.32
N ILE A 21 -28.14 -10.29 -0.93
CA ILE A 21 -27.76 -9.13 -1.76
C ILE A 21 -27.00 -8.10 -0.93
N VAL A 22 -27.47 -7.80 0.28
CA VAL A 22 -26.82 -6.83 1.18
C VAL A 22 -25.42 -7.31 1.57
N VAL A 23 -25.29 -8.57 2.01
CA VAL A 23 -24.00 -9.16 2.38
C VAL A 23 -23.03 -9.18 1.19
N TYR A 24 -23.52 -9.57 0.02
CA TYR A 24 -22.74 -9.57 -1.22
C TYR A 24 -22.23 -8.17 -1.58
N SER A 25 -23.08 -7.15 -1.44
CA SER A 25 -22.73 -5.75 -1.72
C SER A 25 -21.66 -5.24 -0.75
N ILE A 26 -21.79 -5.54 0.55
CA ILE A 26 -20.77 -5.19 1.56
C ILE A 26 -19.43 -5.85 1.21
N PHE A 27 -19.45 -7.14 0.85
CA PHE A 27 -18.24 -7.86 0.47
C PHE A 27 -17.56 -7.24 -0.76
N GLN A 28 -18.33 -6.86 -1.78
CA GLN A 28 -17.77 -6.18 -2.96
C GLN A 28 -17.12 -4.85 -2.61
N ILE A 29 -17.73 -4.04 -1.74
CA ILE A 29 -17.16 -2.76 -1.31
C ILE A 29 -15.82 -2.98 -0.61
N ILE A 30 -15.76 -3.93 0.34
CA ILE A 30 -14.54 -4.30 1.05
C ILE A 30 -13.47 -4.79 0.07
N PHE A 31 -13.85 -5.63 -0.90
CA PHE A 31 -12.94 -6.15 -1.91
C PHE A 31 -12.35 -5.05 -2.79
N VAL A 32 -13.19 -4.15 -3.32
CA VAL A 32 -12.74 -3.01 -4.13
C VAL A 32 -11.80 -2.10 -3.35
N TRP A 33 -12.13 -1.80 -2.09
CA TRP A 33 -11.25 -1.02 -1.21
C TRP A 33 -9.91 -1.71 -0.95
N SER A 34 -9.93 -3.03 -0.72
CA SER A 34 -8.71 -3.81 -0.50
C SER A 34 -7.81 -3.84 -1.73
N VAL A 35 -8.37 -3.96 -2.93
CA VAL A 35 -7.59 -3.93 -4.18
C VAL A 35 -7.06 -2.52 -4.46
N SER A 36 -7.87 -1.49 -4.22
CA SER A 36 -7.46 -0.09 -4.45
C SER A 36 -6.30 0.33 -3.55
N THR A 37 -6.29 -0.14 -2.30
CA THR A 37 -5.26 0.21 -1.31
C THR A 37 -4.07 -0.73 -1.33
N GLY A 38 -4.17 -1.91 -1.96
CA GLY A 38 -3.10 -2.90 -2.08
C GLY A 38 -1.93 -2.45 -2.96
N LEU A 39 -0.83 -3.21 -2.96
CA LEU A 39 0.30 -2.98 -3.86
C LEU A 39 -0.08 -3.34 -5.31
N GLY A 40 0.39 -2.56 -6.27
CA GLY A 40 0.33 -2.89 -7.69
C GLY A 40 1.15 -4.14 -8.03
N ARG A 41 0.92 -4.71 -9.22
CA ARG A 41 1.60 -5.95 -9.66
C ARG A 41 3.13 -5.84 -9.60
N ASP A 42 3.65 -4.66 -9.96
CA ASP A 42 5.08 -4.41 -10.06
C ASP A 42 5.64 -3.68 -8.81
N ASP A 43 4.78 -3.41 -7.82
CA ASP A 43 5.17 -2.79 -6.55
C ASP A 43 5.72 -3.87 -5.59
N ILE A 44 6.96 -3.68 -5.12
CA ILE A 44 7.62 -4.63 -4.22
C ILE A 44 7.47 -4.27 -2.73
N VAL A 45 7.27 -2.98 -2.43
CA VAL A 45 7.03 -2.49 -1.07
C VAL A 45 6.31 -1.16 -1.11
N GLY A 46 5.42 -0.93 -0.16
CA GLY A 46 4.75 0.35 0.04
C GLY A 46 5.04 0.97 1.40
N PHE A 47 4.95 2.29 1.43
CA PHE A 47 5.17 3.16 2.59
C PHE A 47 4.01 4.13 2.72
N SER A 48 3.72 4.51 3.96
CA SER A 48 2.60 5.36 4.38
C SER A 48 1.30 4.98 3.68
N TYR A 49 0.75 3.83 4.08
CA TYR A 49 -0.48 3.27 3.49
C TYR A 49 -0.44 3.14 1.95
N ASN A 50 0.74 2.78 1.41
CA ASN A 50 1.01 2.62 -0.02
C ASN A 50 0.87 3.91 -0.84
N LYS A 51 0.92 5.09 -0.20
CA LYS A 51 1.02 6.37 -0.90
C LYS A 51 2.32 6.47 -1.71
N TYR A 52 3.39 5.89 -1.18
CA TYR A 52 4.68 5.77 -1.85
C TYR A 52 5.03 4.30 -2.00
N VAL A 53 5.52 3.90 -3.17
CA VAL A 53 5.86 2.52 -3.45
C VAL A 53 7.20 2.44 -4.16
N ILE A 54 7.94 1.36 -3.89
CA ILE A 54 9.05 0.97 -4.76
C ILE A 54 8.46 0.01 -5.78
N GLY A 55 8.46 0.41 -7.04
CA GLY A 55 8.14 -0.49 -8.14
C GLY A 55 9.40 -1.02 -8.80
N ARG A 56 9.24 -2.08 -9.59
CA ARG A 56 10.27 -2.62 -10.48
C ARG A 56 9.96 -2.25 -11.94
N PRO A 57 10.30 -1.03 -12.39
CA PRO A 57 10.46 -0.79 -13.82
C PRO A 57 11.47 -1.79 -14.43
N PRO A 58 11.43 -2.04 -15.75
CA PRO A 58 12.15 -3.14 -16.39
C PRO A 58 13.68 -3.14 -16.23
N VAL A 59 14.28 -2.07 -15.70
CA VAL A 59 15.74 -1.87 -15.65
C VAL A 59 16.26 -1.59 -14.23
N SER A 60 15.47 -0.96 -13.36
CA SER A 60 15.88 -0.61 -12.00
C SER A 60 14.67 -0.49 -11.07
N TYR A 61 14.90 -0.40 -9.76
CA TYR A 61 13.84 -0.12 -8.80
C TYR A 61 13.73 1.38 -8.58
N ASN A 62 12.51 1.91 -8.60
CA ASN A 62 12.25 3.34 -8.40
C ASN A 62 11.24 3.55 -7.28
N LEU A 63 11.45 4.57 -6.46
CA LEU A 63 10.45 5.06 -5.51
C LEU A 63 9.57 6.10 -6.21
N TYR A 64 8.26 5.92 -6.19
CA TYR A 64 7.31 6.88 -6.77
C TYR A 64 6.05 7.04 -5.91
N LYS A 65 5.31 8.12 -6.18
CA LYS A 65 3.96 8.33 -5.65
C LYS A 65 2.98 7.43 -6.40
N LYS A 66 2.26 6.58 -5.68
CA LYS A 66 1.37 5.58 -6.29
C LYS A 66 0.27 6.21 -7.15
N ASP A 67 -0.32 7.31 -6.68
CA ASP A 67 -1.47 7.93 -7.35
C ASP A 67 -1.09 8.71 -8.63
N SER A 68 0.08 9.35 -8.64
CA SER A 68 0.53 10.17 -9.79
C SER A 68 1.54 9.47 -10.69
N GLY A 69 2.19 8.40 -10.22
CA GLY A 69 3.33 7.78 -10.90
C GLY A 69 4.59 8.65 -10.91
N GLU A 70 4.59 9.76 -10.17
CA GLU A 70 5.74 10.68 -10.10
C GLU A 70 6.89 10.03 -9.34
N THR A 71 8.03 9.89 -10.02
CA THR A 71 9.26 9.39 -9.43
C THR A 71 9.80 10.35 -8.38
N ILE A 72 10.10 9.83 -7.20
CA ILE A 72 10.75 10.53 -6.08
C ILE A 72 12.24 10.20 -6.04
N LEU A 73 12.58 8.93 -6.26
CA LEU A 73 13.96 8.44 -6.19
C LEU A 73 14.19 7.39 -7.26
N ASP A 74 15.12 7.67 -8.18
CA ASP A 74 15.55 6.71 -9.20
C ASP A 74 16.62 5.76 -8.65
N ASN A 75 16.68 4.55 -9.23
CA ASN A 75 17.74 3.55 -9.00
C ASN A 75 17.93 3.20 -7.52
N VAL A 76 16.82 2.94 -6.85
CA VAL A 76 16.78 2.53 -5.45
C VAL A 76 17.52 1.21 -5.27
N ILE A 77 18.52 1.22 -4.38
CA ILE A 77 19.35 0.05 -4.06
C ILE A 77 18.97 -0.59 -2.73
N GLY A 78 18.13 0.06 -1.93
CA GLY A 78 17.72 -0.48 -0.65
C GLY A 78 16.75 0.41 0.12
N TYR A 79 16.13 -0.21 1.13
CA TYR A 79 15.17 0.45 2.00
C TYR A 79 15.20 -0.12 3.41
N LYS A 80 14.74 0.69 4.37
CA LYS A 80 14.48 0.27 5.75
C LYS A 80 13.11 0.79 6.17
N LYS A 81 12.18 -0.14 6.37
CA LYS A 81 10.84 0.19 6.85
C LYS A 81 10.84 0.38 8.37
N GLY A 82 10.32 1.51 8.83
CA GLY A 82 10.13 1.80 10.25
C GLY A 82 8.66 1.96 10.60
N LYS A 83 8.38 2.18 11.89
CA LYS A 83 7.02 2.47 12.39
C LYS A 83 6.61 3.92 12.16
N THR A 84 7.55 4.84 12.35
CA THR A 84 7.34 6.30 12.23
C THR A 84 8.03 6.87 11.01
N LYS A 85 9.28 6.46 10.77
CA LYS A 85 10.07 6.87 9.61
C LYS A 85 10.60 5.66 8.87
N SER A 86 10.44 5.68 7.56
CA SER A 86 11.06 4.73 6.64
C SER A 86 12.10 5.43 5.79
N TYR A 87 13.12 4.69 5.39
CA TYR A 87 14.23 5.21 4.63
C TYR A 87 14.35 4.43 3.34
N VAL A 88 14.66 5.12 2.24
CA VAL A 88 14.87 4.54 0.91
C VAL A 88 16.08 5.23 0.31
N ARG A 89 17.02 4.51 -0.31
CA ARG A 89 18.23 5.13 -0.85
C ARG A 89 18.60 4.62 -2.24
N ASN A 90 19.29 5.47 -2.98
CA ASN A 90 20.13 5.09 -4.11
C ASN A 90 21.62 5.31 -3.75
N GLU A 91 22.48 5.49 -4.74
CA GLU A 91 23.92 5.71 -4.53
C GLU A 91 24.30 7.13 -4.07
N ILE A 92 23.44 8.12 -4.32
CA ILE A 92 23.77 9.56 -4.18
C ILE A 92 22.90 10.24 -3.11
N GLU A 93 21.66 9.79 -2.97
CA GLU A 93 20.62 10.41 -2.14
C GLU A 93 19.72 9.37 -1.47
N PHE A 94 18.98 9.83 -0.48
CA PHE A 94 18.02 9.04 0.27
C PHE A 94 16.75 9.85 0.58
N ALA A 95 15.63 9.15 0.54
CA ALA A 95 14.33 9.65 0.95
C ALA A 95 14.01 9.16 2.36
N VAL A 96 13.49 10.07 3.18
CA VAL A 96 12.90 9.77 4.49
C VAL A 96 11.39 9.96 4.38
N ILE A 97 10.64 8.88 4.59
CA ILE A 97 9.18 8.88 4.52
C ILE A 97 8.64 8.90 5.95
N ASN A 98 7.81 9.89 6.26
CA ASN A 98 7.03 9.89 7.50
C ASN A 98 5.81 8.97 7.30
N GLU A 99 5.81 7.82 7.96
CA GLU A 99 4.76 6.81 7.83
C GLU A 99 3.41 7.30 8.37
N ILE A 100 3.42 8.22 9.35
CA ILE A 100 2.22 8.74 10.02
C ILE A 100 1.61 9.89 9.23
N GLU A 101 2.42 10.91 8.90
CA GLU A 101 1.94 12.10 8.19
C GLU A 101 1.79 11.86 6.68
N GLY A 102 2.49 10.87 6.15
CA GLY A 102 2.52 10.60 4.70
C GLY A 102 3.22 11.68 3.90
N SER A 103 4.17 12.40 4.51
CA SER A 103 5.12 13.30 3.86
C SER A 103 6.45 12.56 3.56
N TYR A 104 7.27 13.12 2.67
CA TYR A 104 8.62 12.66 2.44
C TYR A 104 9.59 13.85 2.36
N GLU A 105 10.84 13.58 2.71
CA GLU A 105 11.95 14.51 2.59
C GLU A 105 13.08 13.84 1.82
N LEU A 106 13.76 14.59 0.95
CA LEU A 106 14.89 14.13 0.15
C LEU A 106 16.18 14.76 0.64
N TYR A 107 17.21 13.94 0.77
CA TYR A 107 18.52 14.34 1.25
C TYR A 107 19.60 13.71 0.40
N LYS A 108 20.68 14.47 0.16
CA LYS A 108 21.90 13.89 -0.38
C LYS A 108 22.65 13.13 0.71
N ILE A 109 23.28 12.01 0.36
CA ILE A 109 24.03 11.17 1.30
C ILE A 109 25.19 11.95 1.95
N GLU A 110 25.79 12.89 1.23
CA GLU A 110 26.85 13.77 1.75
C GLU A 110 26.42 14.60 2.97
N ASN A 111 25.12 14.90 3.08
CA ASN A 111 24.55 15.69 4.17
C ASN A 111 23.87 14.82 5.24
N ALA A 112 24.03 13.49 5.19
CA ALA A 112 23.40 12.58 6.12
C ALA A 112 23.96 12.76 7.54
N SER A 113 23.08 12.79 8.54
CA SER A 113 23.53 12.74 9.94
C SER A 113 24.12 11.37 10.27
N GLU A 114 24.93 11.27 11.32
CA GLU A 114 25.47 9.98 11.78
C GLU A 114 24.38 8.94 12.04
N LYS A 115 23.25 9.37 12.61
CA LYS A 115 22.08 8.52 12.86
C LYS A 115 21.47 8.02 11.55
N ASP A 116 21.37 8.89 10.54
CA ASP A 116 20.84 8.48 9.25
C ASP A 116 21.78 7.46 8.60
N ILE A 117 23.10 7.70 8.63
CA ILE A 117 24.11 6.76 8.10
C ILE A 117 23.98 5.38 8.76
N GLU A 118 23.80 5.32 10.08
CA GLU A 118 23.58 4.07 10.80
C GLU A 118 22.32 3.35 10.30
N ARG A 119 21.21 4.08 10.10
CA ARG A 119 19.97 3.53 9.54
C ARG A 119 20.13 3.07 8.10
N LEU A 120 20.89 3.79 7.28
CA LEU A 120 21.18 3.42 5.89
C LEU A 120 22.02 2.14 5.80
N LYS A 121 22.91 1.88 6.77
CA LYS A 121 23.72 0.64 6.84
C LYS A 121 22.89 -0.61 7.13
N GLU A 122 21.82 -0.47 7.91
CA GLU A 122 20.91 -1.56 8.28
C GLU A 122 19.78 -1.80 7.26
N MET A 123 19.89 -1.23 6.06
CA MET A 123 18.86 -1.38 5.03
C MET A 123 18.83 -2.78 4.42
N LYS A 124 17.61 -3.21 4.08
CA LYS A 124 17.42 -4.33 3.18
C LYS A 124 17.83 -3.89 1.78
N LYS A 125 18.79 -4.59 1.19
CA LYS A 125 19.24 -4.37 -0.18
C LYS A 125 18.23 -4.92 -1.18
N LEU A 126 18.09 -4.22 -2.29
CA LEU A 126 17.37 -4.69 -3.47
C LEU A 126 18.43 -5.19 -4.45
N GLU A 127 18.38 -6.49 -4.76
CA GLU A 127 19.20 -7.16 -5.77
C GLU A 127 18.59 -6.98 -7.17
#